data_AF-A0A920LCL6-F1
#
_entry.id   AF-A0A920LCL6-F1
#
_cell.length_a   1.000
_cell.length_b   1.000
_cell.length_c   1.000
_cell.angle_alpha   90.00
_cell.angle_beta   90.00
_cell.angle_gamma   90.00
#
_symmetry.space_group_name_H-M   'P 1'
#
loop_
_entity.id
_entity.type
_entity.pdbx_description
1 polymer ?
#
loop_
_entity_poly.entity_id
_entity_poly.type
_entity_poly.pdbx_seq_one_letter_code
_entity_poly.pdbx_strand_id
1 'polypeptide(L)' 'MAEDIFITAAARTAMGSFQGALRDLTAPEIGGTAIAAVVDQQVG' A
#
# COMPACT_ATOMS: atom_id res chain seq x y z
N MET A 1 -4.96 -20.57 23.82
CA MET A 1 -6.08 -19.75 23.32
C MET A 1 -5.51 -18.89 22.20
N ALA A 2 -6.23 -18.71 21.09
CA ALA A 2 -5.79 -17.81 20.02
C ALA A 2 -6.29 -16.40 20.32
N GLU A 3 -5.46 -15.40 20.06
CA GLU A 3 -5.79 -13.98 20.18
C GLU A 3 -6.59 -13.54 18.94
N ASP A 4 -7.56 -12.63 19.11
CA ASP A 4 -8.33 -12.09 18.00
C ASP A 4 -7.47 -11.12 17.16
N ILE A 5 -7.42 -11.32 15.85
CA ILE A 5 -6.65 -10.50 14.89
C ILE A 5 -7.62 -9.68 14.05
N PHE A 6 -7.40 -8.36 13.99
CA PHE A 6 -8.23 -7.43 13.21
C PHE A 6 -7.39 -6.71 12.15
N ILE A 7 -7.99 -6.49 10.97
CA ILE A 7 -7.44 -5.60 9.93
C ILE A 7 -7.97 -4.20 10.22
N THR A 8 -7.09 -3.29 10.66
CA THR A 8 -7.47 -1.93 11.06
C THR A 8 -7.37 -0.91 9.93
N ALA A 9 -6.56 -1.18 8.91
CA ALA A 9 -6.46 -0.38 7.68
C ALA A 9 -5.95 -1.22 6.51
N ALA A 10 -6.27 -0.82 5.28
CA ALA A 10 -5.80 -1.48 4.07
C ALA A 10 -5.73 -0.48 2.89
N ALA A 11 -4.61 -0.50 2.18
CA ALA A 11 -4.37 0.34 1.02
C ALA A 11 -3.62 -0.43 -0.07
N ARG A 12 -3.79 0.01 -1.30
CA ARG A 12 -3.06 -0.47 -2.47
C ARG A 12 -2.75 0.69 -3.40
N THR A 13 -1.70 0.54 -4.20
CA THR A 13 -1.46 1.45 -5.31
C THR A 13 -2.42 1.19 -6.48
N ALA A 14 -2.45 2.11 -7.43
CA ALA A 14 -2.95 1.81 -8.76
C ALA A 14 -2.11 0.68 -9.39
N MET A 15 -2.73 -0.12 -10.26
CA MET A 15 -2.02 -1.14 -11.02
C MET A 15 -1.40 -0.51 -12.26
N GLY A 16 -0.11 -0.73 -12.47
CA GLY A 16 0.58 -0.31 -13.70
C GLY A 16 0.33 -1.30 -14.83
N SER A 17 0.25 -0.80 -16.06
CA SER A 17 0.39 -1.63 -17.26
C SER A 17 1.87 -1.85 -17.56
N PHE A 18 2.18 -2.89 -18.34
CA PHE A 18 3.54 -3.16 -18.79
C PHE A 18 4.08 -1.96 -19.59
N GLN A 19 5.25 -1.43 -19.18
CA GLN A 19 5.84 -0.20 -19.71
C GLN A 19 4.91 1.04 -19.66
N GLY A 20 3.95 1.05 -18.72
CA GLY A 20 3.00 2.14 -18.55
C GLY A 20 3.47 3.26 -17.61
N ALA A 21 2.51 3.97 -17.02
CA ALA A 21 2.76 5.17 -16.20
C ALA A 21 3.61 4.95 -14.94
N LEU A 22 3.71 3.71 -14.45
CA LEU A 22 4.51 3.37 -13.27
C LEU A 22 5.88 2.75 -13.62
N ARG A 23 6.24 2.68 -14.91
CA ARG A 23 7.45 1.95 -15.37
C ARG A 23 8.76 2.48 -14.78
N ASP A 24 8.80 3.77 -14.48
CA ASP A 24 10.00 4.48 -14.03
C ASP A 24 10.11 4.43 -12.50
N LEU A 25 9.12 3.88 -11.79
CA LEU A 25 9.13 3.69 -10.35
C LEU A 25 9.72 2.33 -9.98
N THR A 26 10.53 2.32 -8.93
CA THR A 26 11.05 1.11 -8.31
C THR A 26 10.01 0.46 -7.41
N ALA A 27 10.18 -0.83 -7.13
CA ALA A 27 9.28 -1.55 -6.23
C ALA A 27 9.19 -0.93 -4.82
N PRO A 28 10.30 -0.46 -4.19
CA PRO A 28 10.23 0.23 -2.90
C PRO A 28 9.41 1.53 -2.94
N GLU A 29 9.45 2.31 -4.02
CA GLU A 29 8.66 3.55 -4.14
C GLU A 29 7.15 3.25 -4.23
N ILE A 30 6.79 2.21 -5.00
CA ILE A 30 5.40 1.73 -5.08
C ILE A 30 4.94 1.22 -3.72
N GLY A 31 5.75 0.39 -3.04
CA GLY A 31 5.43 -0.14 -1.71
C GLY A 31 5.33 0.95 -0.64
N GLY A 32 6.25 1.92 -0.65
CA GLY A 32 6.26 3.05 0.28
C GLY A 32 4.99 3.91 0.17
N THR A 33 4.48 4.09 -1.05
CA THR A 33 3.21 4.79 -1.28
C THR A 33 2.03 4.06 -0.62
N ALA A 34 1.97 2.73 -0.73
CA ALA A 34 0.91 1.94 -0.09
C ALA A 34 1.00 1.98 1.45
N ILE A 35 2.22 1.92 2.01
CA ILE A 35 2.44 2.01 3.45
C ILE A 35 2.01 3.39 3.97
N ALA A 36 2.43 4.47 3.31
CA ALA A 36 2.06 5.83 3.70
C ALA A 36 0.54 6.01 3.74
N ALA A 37 -0.18 5.50 2.73
CA ALA A 37 -1.64 5.56 2.67
C ALA A 37 -2.33 4.78 3.81
N VAL A 38 -1.81 3.60 4.18
CA VAL A 38 -2.36 2.83 5.32
C VAL A 38 -2.13 3.53 6.64
N VAL A 39 -0.96 4.16 6.81
CA VAL A 39 -0.68 4.92 8.03
C VAL A 39 -1.60 6.14 8.13
N ASP A 40 -1.80 6.85 7.02
CA ASP A 40 -2.72 8.00 6.96
C ASP A 40 -4.16 7.61 7.33
N GLN A 41 -4.66 6.48 6.81
CA GLN A 41 -5.98 5.93 7.19
C GLN A 41 -6.13 5.61 8.69
N GLN A 42 -5.03 5.33 9.40
CA GLN A 42 -5.07 4.99 10.83
C GLN A 42 -4.98 6.21 11.76
N VAL A 43 -4.47 7.34 11.28
CA VAL A 43 -4.28 8.55 12.10
C VAL A 43 -5.47 9.52 11.94
N GLY A 44 -6.28 9.35 10.90
CA GLY A 44 -7.50 10.13 10.63
C GLY A 44 -8.74 9.71 11.42
#